data_AF-A0A4U5PEL1-F1
#
_entry.id   AF-A0A4U5PEL1-F1
#
_cell.length_a   1.000
_cell.length_b   1.000
_cell.length_c   1.000
_cell.angle_alpha   90.00
_cell.angle_beta   90.00
_cell.angle_gamma   90.00
#
_symmetry.space_group_name_H-M   'P 1'
#
loop_
_entity.id
_entity.type
_entity.pdbx_description
1 polymer ?
#
loop_
_entity_poly.entity_id
_entity_poly.type
_entity_poly.pdbx_seq_one_letter_code
_entity_poly.pdbx_strand_id
1 'polypeptide(L)'
;MKLLPKSFRSDFERILDPIYGACFAFNPNASRMTYRAGMKSGLRILADVQFETMLGKEYSFFPTTQTVGLRIRISGKNIDPAMESYGIPVATGAQTKIGLKLTEIKRMKRPYGICVEKHSKETFYPNHKYTLDVCMRSCSQRRIVETCGCAHPRYGIPMNARICGTEAQDCLLGLRENRSWNPLAECKCNPSCDEIQYYTTISLGRYHVGFTY
;
A
#
# COMPACT_ATOMS: atom_id res chain seq x y z
N MET A 1 11.32 -12.64 -11.37
CA MET A 1 9.84 -12.66 -11.57
C MET A 1 9.49 -12.78 -13.05
N LYS A 2 9.45 -14.00 -13.59
CA LYS A 2 9.06 -14.26 -14.98
C LYS A 2 7.60 -14.72 -15.00
N LEU A 3 6.68 -13.76 -15.00
CA LEU A 3 5.26 -14.04 -15.18
C LEU A 3 4.96 -14.11 -16.70
N LEU A 4 4.65 -15.30 -17.21
CA LEU A 4 4.14 -15.51 -18.56
C LEU A 4 2.73 -16.12 -18.46
N PRO A 5 1.79 -15.83 -19.40
CA PRO A 5 1.98 -15.36 -20.77
C PRO A 5 1.45 -13.93 -21.05
N LYS A 6 1.77 -13.42 -22.26
CA LYS A 6 1.49 -12.12 -22.94
C LYS A 6 0.39 -11.16 -22.42
N SER A 7 -0.60 -11.61 -21.65
CA SER A 7 -1.68 -10.83 -21.02
C SER A 7 -1.29 -10.00 -19.79
N PHE A 8 -0.13 -10.26 -19.16
CA PHE A 8 0.22 -9.57 -17.90
C PHE A 8 0.42 -8.06 -18.07
N ARG A 9 1.07 -7.62 -19.16
CA ARG A 9 1.36 -6.20 -19.40
C ARG A 9 0.10 -5.35 -19.64
N SER A 10 -1.01 -5.95 -20.08
CA SER A 10 -2.26 -5.21 -20.30
C SER A 10 -3.14 -5.12 -19.04
N ASP A 11 -3.00 -6.07 -18.11
CA ASP A 11 -3.94 -6.23 -17.00
C ASP A 11 -3.40 -5.69 -15.68
N PHE A 12 -2.09 -5.47 -15.59
CA PHE A 12 -1.40 -4.97 -14.42
C PHE A 12 -0.67 -3.67 -14.73
N GLU A 13 -0.84 -2.70 -13.85
CA GLU A 13 -0.07 -1.46 -13.85
C GLU A 13 1.08 -1.59 -12.84
N ARG A 14 2.29 -1.21 -13.26
CA ARG A 14 3.46 -1.22 -12.38
C ARG A 14 3.44 0.03 -11.50
N ILE A 15 3.53 -0.17 -10.18
CA ILE A 15 3.64 0.89 -9.16
C ILE A 15 4.97 0.71 -8.44
N LEU A 16 5.66 1.81 -8.14
CA LEU A 16 6.87 1.78 -7.33
C LEU A 16 6.53 2.11 -5.88
N ASP A 17 6.83 1.20 -4.97
CA ASP A 17 6.74 1.40 -3.53
C ASP A 17 8.15 1.65 -2.97
N PRO A 18 8.37 2.69 -2.14
CA PRO A 18 9.70 3.04 -1.65
C PRO A 18 10.29 2.01 -0.67
N ILE A 19 9.47 1.10 -0.11
CA ILE A 19 9.89 0.08 0.85
C ILE A 19 10.00 -1.28 0.18
N TYR A 20 9.01 -1.64 -0.66
CA TYR A 20 8.90 -2.96 -1.27
C TYR A 20 9.32 -3.01 -2.76
N GLY A 21 9.61 -1.87 -3.37
CA GLY A 21 10.01 -1.73 -4.76
C GLY A 21 8.87 -1.97 -5.75
N ALA A 22 9.12 -2.80 -6.76
CA ALA A 22 8.18 -2.98 -7.86
C ALA A 22 6.92 -3.75 -7.42
N CYS A 23 5.81 -3.03 -7.34
CA CYS A 23 4.47 -3.56 -7.11
C CYS A 23 3.68 -3.62 -8.43
N PHE A 24 2.65 -4.46 -8.48
CA PHE A 24 1.80 -4.63 -9.64
C PHE A 24 0.32 -4.56 -9.22
N ALA A 25 -0.38 -3.53 -9.67
CA ALA A 25 -1.79 -3.33 -9.38
C ALA A 25 -2.66 -3.95 -10.48
N PHE A 26 -3.53 -4.87 -10.08
CA PHE A 26 -4.55 -5.42 -10.97
C PHE A 26 -5.79 -4.52 -10.98
N ASN A 27 -6.35 -4.28 -12.16
CA ASN A 27 -7.62 -3.55 -12.33
C ASN A 27 -7.68 -2.16 -11.65
N PRO A 28 -6.66 -1.30 -11.77
CA PRO A 28 -6.63 0.01 -11.11
C PRO A 28 -7.78 0.93 -11.54
N ASN A 29 -8.25 0.78 -12.79
CA ASN A 29 -9.35 1.56 -13.34
C ASN A 29 -10.75 1.02 -12.99
N ALA A 30 -10.83 -0.11 -12.29
CA ALA A 30 -12.07 -0.83 -11.96
C ALA A 30 -12.93 -1.18 -13.19
N SER A 31 -12.29 -1.55 -14.30
CA SER A 31 -12.98 -1.94 -15.55
C SER A 31 -13.45 -3.40 -15.55
N ARG A 32 -12.83 -4.25 -14.73
CA ARG A 32 -13.18 -5.67 -14.61
C ARG A 32 -14.08 -5.89 -13.38
N MET A 33 -15.24 -6.52 -13.60
CA MET A 33 -16.24 -6.80 -12.57
C MET A 33 -16.54 -8.30 -12.50
N THR A 34 -16.95 -8.78 -11.33
CA THR A 34 -17.44 -10.15 -11.13
C THR A 34 -18.92 -10.12 -10.74
N TYR A 35 -19.72 -10.99 -11.35
CA TYR A 35 -21.16 -11.09 -11.12
C TYR A 35 -21.55 -12.27 -10.22
N ARG A 36 -20.63 -13.19 -9.98
CA ARG A 36 -20.87 -14.40 -9.19
C ARG A 36 -19.82 -14.53 -8.12
N ALA A 37 -20.27 -14.74 -6.88
CA ALA A 37 -19.38 -15.08 -5.78
C ALA A 37 -18.79 -16.49 -6.00
N GLY A 38 -17.59 -16.70 -5.45
CA GLY A 38 -16.93 -18.00 -5.43
C GLY A 38 -15.58 -18.02 -6.13
N MET A 39 -14.76 -19.00 -5.74
CA MET A 39 -13.36 -19.07 -6.16
C MET A 39 -13.16 -19.24 -7.68
N LYS A 40 -14.13 -19.83 -8.39
CA LYS A 40 -14.06 -20.02 -9.85
C LYS A 40 -14.27 -18.71 -10.62
N SER A 41 -14.95 -17.74 -10.03
CA SER A 41 -15.31 -16.45 -10.65
C SER A 41 -14.53 -15.27 -10.05
N GLY A 42 -13.56 -15.55 -9.17
CA GLY A 42 -12.68 -14.56 -8.56
C GLY A 42 -11.31 -14.48 -9.24
N LEU A 43 -10.47 -13.59 -8.74
CA LEU A 43 -9.09 -13.44 -9.18
C LEU A 43 -8.24 -14.64 -8.72
N ARG A 44 -7.53 -15.26 -9.65
CA ARG A 44 -6.60 -16.36 -9.38
C ARG A 44 -5.23 -15.99 -9.92
N ILE A 45 -4.23 -15.95 -9.05
CA ILE A 45 -2.85 -15.61 -9.39
C ILE A 45 -1.98 -16.77 -8.96
N LEU A 46 -1.17 -17.26 -9.89
CA LEU A 46 -0.01 -18.10 -9.60
C LEU A 46 1.22 -17.21 -9.71
N ALA A 47 1.96 -17.07 -8.62
CA ALA A 47 3.12 -16.19 -8.56
C ALA A 47 4.36 -17.02 -8.21
N ASP A 48 5.41 -16.82 -9.00
CA ASP A 48 6.72 -17.41 -8.79
C ASP A 48 7.61 -16.44 -8.00
N VAL A 49 8.01 -16.88 -6.80
CA VAL A 49 8.90 -16.12 -5.90
C VAL A 49 10.28 -16.77 -5.96
N GLN A 50 11.15 -16.16 -6.76
CA GLN A 50 12.50 -16.64 -6.97
C GLN A 50 13.39 -16.12 -5.84
N PHE A 51 13.86 -17.03 -4.98
CA PHE A 51 14.78 -16.73 -3.88
C PHE A 51 16.23 -17.17 -4.15
N GLU A 52 16.44 -18.06 -5.13
CA GLU A 52 17.77 -18.58 -5.42
C GLU A 52 18.64 -17.57 -6.18
N THR A 53 19.65 -17.06 -5.47
CA THR A 53 20.90 -16.54 -6.00
C THR A 53 21.68 -17.68 -6.64
N MET A 54 21.53 -17.87 -7.95
CA MET A 54 22.45 -18.69 -8.73
C MET A 54 23.27 -17.73 -9.61
N LEU A 55 24.55 -17.56 -9.26
CA LEU A 55 25.57 -16.81 -10.01
C LEU A 55 25.44 -15.26 -10.01
N GLY A 56 25.59 -14.65 -8.83
CA GLY A 56 26.30 -13.37 -8.70
C GLY A 56 25.75 -12.10 -9.39
N LYS A 57 24.54 -12.09 -9.97
CA LYS A 57 23.96 -10.87 -10.55
C LYS A 57 22.45 -10.77 -10.31
N GLU A 58 22.07 -9.65 -9.70
CA GLU A 58 20.72 -9.15 -9.36
C GLU A 58 19.96 -9.85 -8.22
N TYR A 59 20.08 -9.26 -7.02
CA TYR A 59 19.12 -9.46 -5.95
C TYR A 59 17.73 -8.99 -6.38
N SER A 60 16.74 -9.89 -6.42
CA SER A 60 15.32 -9.51 -6.54
C SER A 60 14.73 -9.00 -5.20
N PHE A 61 15.54 -8.95 -4.15
CA PHE A 61 15.17 -8.53 -2.80
C PHE A 61 16.00 -7.33 -2.37
N PHE A 62 15.38 -6.34 -1.74
CA PHE A 62 16.13 -5.30 -1.05
C PHE A 62 16.81 -5.90 0.18
N PRO A 63 18.03 -5.46 0.55
CA PRO A 63 18.71 -5.89 1.78
C PRO A 63 17.88 -5.67 3.06
N THR A 64 16.85 -4.82 2.99
CA THR A 64 15.92 -4.50 4.07
C THR A 64 14.73 -5.48 4.18
N THR A 65 14.57 -6.42 3.24
CA THR A 65 13.45 -7.37 3.26
C THR A 65 13.69 -8.52 4.24
N GLN A 66 12.79 -8.66 5.22
CA GLN A 66 12.93 -9.65 6.31
C GLN A 66 12.29 -11.01 6.02
N THR A 67 11.38 -11.08 5.04
CA THR A 67 10.52 -12.25 4.82
C THR A 67 10.44 -12.58 3.32
N VAL A 68 10.61 -13.85 2.97
CA VAL A 68 10.39 -14.35 1.61
C VAL A 68 8.91 -14.61 1.39
N GLY A 69 8.34 -13.99 0.36
CA GLY A 69 6.92 -14.12 0.05
C GLY A 69 6.40 -12.95 -0.77
N LEU A 70 5.08 -12.82 -0.82
CA LEU A 70 4.37 -11.72 -1.46
C LEU A 70 3.67 -10.87 -0.41
N ARG A 71 3.45 -9.59 -0.73
CA ARG A 71 2.52 -8.74 0.02
C ARG A 71 1.41 -8.29 -0.90
N ILE A 72 0.16 -8.48 -0.47
CA ILE A 72 -1.03 -8.18 -1.28
C ILE A 72 -1.89 -7.15 -0.55
N ARG A 73 -2.35 -6.13 -1.28
CA ARG A 73 -3.27 -5.12 -0.78
C ARG A 73 -4.55 -5.14 -1.62
N ILE A 74 -5.71 -5.18 -0.95
CA ILE A 74 -7.03 -5.08 -1.60
C ILE A 74 -7.65 -3.71 -1.32
N SER A 75 -7.49 -2.77 -2.23
CA SER A 75 -8.01 -1.40 -2.10
C SER A 75 -9.06 -1.08 -3.16
N GLY A 76 -9.82 -0.01 -2.90
CA GLY A 76 -10.72 0.59 -3.89
C GLY A 76 -9.96 1.49 -4.88
N LYS A 77 -10.69 1.96 -5.91
CA LYS A 77 -10.12 2.83 -6.95
C LYS A 77 -9.54 4.12 -6.38
N ASN A 78 -8.35 4.47 -6.86
CA ASN A 78 -7.59 5.67 -6.49
C ASN A 78 -7.32 5.78 -4.98
N ILE A 79 -7.21 4.67 -4.26
CA ILE A 79 -6.80 4.67 -2.84
C ILE A 79 -5.32 4.31 -2.77
N ASP A 80 -4.54 5.11 -2.05
CA ASP A 80 -3.12 4.81 -1.82
C ASP A 80 -3.00 3.41 -1.19
N PRO A 81 -2.14 2.53 -1.73
CA PRO A 81 -2.09 1.15 -1.27
C PRO A 81 -1.56 1.03 0.16
N ALA A 82 -0.70 1.96 0.62
CA ALA A 82 -0.08 1.96 1.94
C ALA A 82 0.35 0.55 2.37
N MET A 83 1.22 -0.08 1.57
CA MET A 83 1.58 -1.50 1.66
C MET A 83 2.13 -1.89 3.03
N GLU A 84 2.79 -0.98 3.72
CA GLU A 84 3.29 -1.21 5.07
C GLU A 84 2.17 -1.42 6.09
N SER A 85 1.09 -0.63 6.01
CA SER A 85 0.00 -0.65 6.99
C SER A 85 -1.07 -1.68 6.66
N TYR A 86 -1.35 -1.90 5.38
CA TYR A 86 -2.50 -2.70 4.93
C TYR A 86 -2.12 -3.87 4.00
N GLY A 87 -0.82 -4.14 3.84
CA GLY A 87 -0.34 -5.27 3.05
C GLY A 87 -0.48 -6.59 3.81
N ILE A 88 -1.15 -7.55 3.19
CA ILE A 88 -1.31 -8.92 3.71
C ILE A 88 -0.10 -9.74 3.26
N PRO A 89 0.72 -10.29 4.17
CA PRO A 89 1.80 -11.17 3.81
C PRO A 89 1.23 -12.53 3.34
N VAL A 90 1.79 -13.04 2.24
CA VAL A 90 1.43 -14.32 1.62
C VAL A 90 2.68 -15.17 1.50
N ALA A 91 2.67 -16.32 2.16
CA ALA A 91 3.78 -17.26 2.18
C ALA A 91 3.92 -18.00 0.84
N THR A 92 5.15 -18.38 0.52
CA THR A 92 5.45 -19.30 -0.59
C THR A 92 5.09 -20.74 -0.23
N GLY A 93 4.92 -21.62 -1.23
CA GLY A 93 4.62 -23.04 -1.01
C GLY A 93 3.20 -23.35 -0.50
N ALA A 94 2.34 -22.34 -0.34
CA ALA A 94 0.97 -22.48 0.11
C ALA A 94 -0.02 -21.81 -0.85
N GLN A 95 -1.21 -22.38 -0.96
CA GLN A 95 -2.35 -21.75 -1.60
C GLN A 95 -3.06 -20.89 -0.55
N THR A 96 -3.00 -19.58 -0.72
CA THR A 96 -3.73 -18.64 0.13
C THR A 96 -5.03 -18.24 -0.56
N LYS A 97 -6.16 -18.43 0.12
CA LYS A 97 -7.48 -18.00 -0.34
C LYS A 97 -7.92 -16.81 0.51
N ILE A 98 -8.23 -15.69 -0.15
CA ILE A 98 -8.66 -14.45 0.49
C ILE A 98 -10.13 -14.20 0.10
N GLY A 99 -11.03 -14.44 1.05
CA GLY A 99 -12.44 -14.05 0.94
C GLY A 99 -12.59 -12.55 1.23
N LEU A 100 -13.45 -11.87 0.48
CA LEU A 100 -13.66 -10.42 0.61
C LEU A 100 -15.09 -10.13 1.03
N LYS A 101 -15.26 -9.23 2.00
CA LYS A 101 -16.52 -8.58 2.35
C LYS A 101 -16.35 -7.06 2.15
N LEU A 102 -17.08 -6.51 1.18
CA LEU A 102 -17.12 -5.07 0.93
C LEU A 102 -18.09 -4.41 1.92
N THR A 103 -17.65 -3.34 2.56
CA THR A 103 -18.48 -2.50 3.44
C THR A 103 -18.34 -1.04 3.00
N GLU A 104 -19.47 -0.40 2.69
CA GLU A 104 -19.53 1.03 2.40
C GLU A 104 -19.93 1.79 3.66
N ILE A 105 -19.19 2.83 3.99
CA ILE A 105 -19.43 3.68 5.15
C ILE A 105 -19.70 5.09 4.65
N LYS A 106 -20.91 5.58 4.93
CA LYS A 106 -21.34 6.95 4.65
C LYS A 106 -21.53 7.70 5.97
N ARG A 107 -20.75 8.75 6.18
CA ARG A 107 -20.77 9.58 7.39
C ARG A 107 -21.44 10.92 7.09
N MET A 108 -22.21 11.42 8.03
CA MET A 108 -22.82 12.75 7.91
C MET A 108 -21.77 13.86 8.14
N LYS A 109 -21.89 14.94 7.37
CA LYS A 109 -21.13 16.18 7.57
C LYS A 109 -21.66 16.98 8.76
N ARG A 110 -21.00 18.10 9.07
CA ARG A 110 -21.49 19.04 10.10
C ARG A 110 -22.92 19.50 9.75
N PRO A 111 -23.83 19.62 10.73
CA PRO A 111 -23.59 19.55 12.19
C PRO A 111 -23.57 18.14 12.80
N TYR A 112 -23.99 17.10 12.08
CA TYR A 112 -24.21 15.74 12.64
C TYR A 112 -22.93 14.89 12.73
N GLY A 113 -21.87 15.28 12.01
CA GLY A 113 -20.57 14.63 12.08
C GLY A 113 -19.43 15.55 11.65
N ILE A 114 -18.20 15.04 11.70
CA ILE A 114 -16.97 15.82 11.42
C ILE A 114 -16.23 15.34 10.17
N CYS A 115 -16.84 14.48 9.36
CA CYS A 115 -16.18 13.93 8.19
C CYS A 115 -15.85 15.01 7.15
N VAL A 116 -14.87 14.73 6.30
CA VAL A 116 -14.45 15.62 5.21
C VAL A 116 -14.25 14.83 3.93
N GLU A 117 -14.51 15.46 2.77
CA GLU A 117 -14.22 14.85 1.46
C GLU A 117 -12.79 15.13 1.00
N LYS A 118 -12.24 16.28 1.42
CA LYS A 118 -10.87 16.70 1.18
C LYS A 118 -10.34 17.39 2.44
N HIS A 119 -9.04 17.26 2.68
CA HIS A 119 -8.39 18.03 3.72
C HIS A 119 -8.20 19.48 3.31
N SER A 120 -8.12 20.40 4.27
CA SER A 120 -7.92 21.83 4.01
C SER A 120 -6.54 22.15 3.43
N LYS A 121 -5.53 21.35 3.79
CA LYS A 121 -4.19 21.41 3.18
C LYS A 121 -4.06 20.35 2.08
N GLU A 122 -3.40 20.71 0.98
CA GLU A 122 -3.08 19.75 -0.08
C GLU A 122 -2.30 18.54 0.46
N THR A 123 -2.70 17.35 0.03
CA THR A 123 -2.04 16.09 0.38
C THR A 123 -0.92 15.80 -0.61
N PHE A 124 0.17 15.16 -0.16
CA PHE A 124 1.27 14.78 -1.04
C PHE A 124 0.98 13.54 -1.92
N TYR A 125 -0.29 13.25 -2.16
CA TYR A 125 -0.82 12.11 -2.90
C TYR A 125 -1.87 12.58 -3.92
N PRO A 126 -1.49 13.41 -4.91
CA PRO A 126 -2.45 14.13 -5.77
C PRO A 126 -3.36 13.22 -6.61
N ASN A 127 -2.90 12.01 -6.92
CA ASN A 127 -3.65 11.03 -7.72
C ASN A 127 -4.55 10.11 -6.88
N HIS A 128 -4.58 10.30 -5.56
CA HIS A 128 -5.34 9.46 -4.64
C HIS A 128 -6.46 10.22 -3.96
N LYS A 129 -7.52 9.50 -3.61
CA LYS A 129 -8.62 10.00 -2.79
C LYS A 129 -8.14 10.28 -1.38
N TYR A 130 -8.81 11.22 -0.74
CA TYR A 130 -8.59 11.50 0.67
C TYR A 130 -8.90 10.27 1.52
N THR A 131 -7.97 9.92 2.39
CA THR A 131 -8.17 8.96 3.48
C THR A 131 -7.54 9.52 4.74
N LEU A 132 -7.93 8.99 5.90
CA LEU A 132 -7.31 9.37 7.17
C LEU A 132 -5.79 9.10 7.14
N ASP A 133 -5.37 7.95 6.58
CA ASP A 133 -3.96 7.58 6.43
C ASP A 133 -3.16 8.58 5.57
N VAL A 134 -3.70 8.95 4.40
CA VAL A 134 -3.09 9.94 3.51
C VAL A 134 -2.91 11.29 4.21
N CYS A 135 -3.89 11.69 5.02
CA CYS A 135 -3.80 12.91 5.82
C CYS A 135 -2.67 12.84 6.86
N MET A 136 -2.63 11.76 7.63
CA MET A 136 -1.63 11.56 8.69
C MET A 136 -0.22 11.49 8.11
N ARG A 137 0.00 10.73 7.03
CA ARG A 137 1.30 10.64 6.34
C ARG A 137 1.73 11.98 5.74
N SER A 138 0.79 12.72 5.14
CA SER A 138 1.08 14.06 4.63
C SER A 138 1.43 15.03 5.76
N CYS A 139 0.77 14.94 6.91
CA CYS A 139 1.09 15.75 8.10
C CYS A 139 2.48 15.43 8.65
N SER A 140 2.81 14.15 8.83
CA SER A 140 4.14 13.71 9.25
C SER A 140 5.22 14.21 8.29
N GLN A 141 4.96 14.13 6.99
CA GLN A 141 5.91 14.63 5.98
C GLN A 141 6.09 16.15 6.06
N ARG A 142 5.02 16.93 6.28
CA ARG A 142 5.15 18.39 6.48
C ARG A 142 6.05 18.70 7.66
N ARG A 143 5.83 18.04 8.79
CA ARG A 143 6.67 18.21 9.99
C ARG A 143 8.15 17.89 9.72
N ILE A 144 8.43 16.83 8.96
CA ILE A 144 9.80 16.45 8.60
C ILE A 144 10.42 17.51 7.69
N VAL A 145 9.70 18.00 6.68
CA VAL A 145 10.18 19.04 5.77
C VAL A 145 10.42 20.36 6.52
N GLU A 146 9.50 20.76 7.39
CA GLU A 146 9.60 21.99 8.20
C GLU A 146 10.75 21.94 9.21
N THR A 147 11.05 20.78 9.79
CA THR A 147 12.06 20.66 10.85
C THR A 147 13.45 20.28 10.31
N CYS A 148 13.52 19.31 9.39
CA CYS A 148 14.78 18.76 8.88
C CYS A 148 15.17 19.31 7.49
N GLY A 149 14.29 20.08 6.83
CA GLY A 149 14.56 20.65 5.52
C GLY A 149 14.70 19.62 4.38
N CYS A 150 14.15 18.42 4.54
CA CYS A 150 14.13 17.35 3.55
C CYS A 150 12.84 16.53 3.63
N ALA A 151 12.50 15.82 2.57
CA ALA A 151 11.33 14.96 2.46
C ALA A 151 11.71 13.50 2.72
N HIS A 152 10.98 12.83 3.62
CA HIS A 152 11.20 11.42 3.89
C HIS A 152 10.72 10.58 2.69
N PRO A 153 11.54 9.68 2.11
CA PRO A 153 11.21 8.96 0.86
C PRO A 153 10.03 7.98 0.97
N ARG A 154 9.69 7.54 2.19
CA ARG A 154 8.55 6.65 2.48
C ARG A 154 7.17 7.31 2.37
N TYR A 155 7.11 8.64 2.37
CA TYR A 155 5.85 9.40 2.25
C TYR A 155 5.80 10.10 0.90
N GLY A 156 4.62 10.61 0.54
CA GLY A 156 4.46 11.45 -0.65
C GLY A 156 5.45 12.62 -0.62
N ILE A 157 6.14 12.85 -1.72
CA ILE A 157 7.20 13.87 -1.81
C ILE A 157 6.58 15.17 -2.37
N PRO A 158 6.72 16.32 -1.68
CA PRO A 158 6.33 17.61 -2.21
C PRO A 158 7.13 17.97 -3.48
N MET A 159 6.52 18.66 -4.45
CA MET A 159 7.11 18.91 -5.79
C MET A 159 8.50 19.57 -5.79
N ASN A 160 8.88 20.31 -4.74
CA ASN A 160 10.16 21.03 -4.65
C ASN A 160 11.01 20.61 -3.44
N ALA A 161 10.74 19.45 -2.82
CA ALA A 161 11.49 19.01 -1.65
C ALA A 161 12.64 18.06 -2.03
N ARG A 162 13.83 18.30 -1.47
CA ARG A 162 14.95 17.34 -1.55
C ARG A 162 14.62 16.08 -0.74
N ILE A 163 14.94 14.90 -1.26
CA ILE A 163 14.79 13.64 -0.50
C ILE A 163 15.84 13.61 0.62
N CYS A 164 15.47 13.19 1.81
CA CYS A 164 16.40 13.01 2.92
C CYS A 164 17.44 11.93 2.60
N GLY A 165 18.72 12.28 2.69
CA GLY A 165 19.82 11.32 2.70
C GLY A 165 20.22 10.89 4.11
N THR A 166 21.40 10.28 4.24
CA THR A 166 21.94 9.83 5.54
C THR A 166 22.26 10.98 6.48
N GLU A 167 22.49 12.19 5.95
CA GLU A 167 22.79 13.39 6.74
C GLU A 167 21.62 13.85 7.62
N ALA A 168 20.38 13.47 7.27
CA ALA A 168 19.19 13.83 8.03
C ALA A 168 18.84 12.80 9.12
N GLN A 169 19.61 11.72 9.27
CA GLN A 169 19.27 10.58 10.13
C GLN A 169 19.04 11.00 11.59
N ASP A 170 19.92 11.82 12.16
CA ASP A 170 19.80 12.27 13.55
C ASP A 170 18.55 13.14 13.76
N CYS A 171 18.24 14.02 12.79
CA CYS A 171 17.02 14.83 12.84
C CYS A 171 15.76 13.97 12.78
N LEU A 172 15.74 12.96 11.90
CA LEU A 172 14.61 12.03 11.76
C LEU A 172 14.40 11.19 13.02
N LEU A 173 15.48 10.73 13.66
CA LEU A 173 15.42 10.03 14.94
C LEU A 173 14.89 10.93 16.06
N GLY A 174 15.40 12.17 16.14
CA GLY A 174 14.90 13.16 17.11
C GLY A 174 13.41 13.47 16.94
N LEU A 175 12.92 13.59 15.70
CA LEU A 175 11.49 13.78 15.43
C LEU A 175 10.63 12.59 15.84
N ARG A 176 11.14 11.37 15.65
CA ARG A 176 10.47 10.11 16.04
C ARG A 176 10.39 9.95 17.55
N GLU A 177 11.43 10.36 18.26
CA GLU A 177 11.52 10.24 19.73
C GLU A 177 10.87 11.41 20.48
N ASN A 178 10.58 12.52 19.79
CA ASN A 178 9.93 13.68 20.39
C ASN A 178 8.47 13.36 20.79
N ARG A 179 8.30 12.98 22.06
CA ARG A 179 7.02 12.68 22.71
C ARG A 179 6.09 13.88 22.88
N SER A 180 6.59 15.10 22.71
CA SER A 180 5.77 16.31 22.81
C SER A 180 4.83 16.45 21.62
N TRP A 181 5.14 15.78 20.50
CA TRP A 181 4.33 15.83 19.30
C TRP A 181 3.10 14.95 19.45
N ASN A 182 1.92 15.55 19.26
CA ASN A 182 0.66 14.82 19.25
C ASN A 182 0.03 14.85 17.84
N PRO A 183 0.18 13.78 17.05
CA PRO A 183 -0.37 13.70 15.70
C PRO A 183 -1.88 13.98 15.65
N LEU A 184 -2.64 13.56 16.66
CA LEU A 184 -4.10 13.71 16.67
C LEU A 184 -4.51 15.17 16.82
N ALA A 185 -3.81 15.92 17.68
CA ALA A 185 -4.10 17.33 17.93
C ALA A 185 -3.56 18.24 16.81
N GLU A 186 -2.36 17.94 16.31
CA GLU A 186 -1.64 18.81 15.38
C GLU A 186 -2.04 18.61 13.92
N CYS A 187 -2.30 17.36 13.50
CA CYS A 187 -2.64 17.08 12.10
C CYS A 187 -4.09 17.42 11.76
N LYS A 188 -5.00 17.45 12.76
CA LYS A 188 -6.43 17.77 12.58
C LYS A 188 -7.08 16.98 11.43
N CYS A 189 -6.72 15.70 11.30
CA CYS A 189 -7.19 14.81 10.25
C CYS A 189 -8.55 14.21 10.65
N ASN A 190 -9.57 14.46 9.85
CA ASN A 190 -10.92 13.92 10.05
C ASN A 190 -11.17 12.71 9.13
N PRO A 191 -12.08 11.78 9.49
CA PRO A 191 -12.41 10.65 8.63
C PRO A 191 -13.07 11.09 7.31
N SER A 192 -12.96 10.26 6.26
CA SER A 192 -13.67 10.49 5.01
C SER A 192 -15.19 10.36 5.19
N CYS A 193 -15.97 11.18 4.48
CA CYS A 193 -17.43 11.05 4.47
C CYS A 193 -17.87 9.79 3.73
N ASP A 194 -17.21 9.47 2.62
CA ASP A 194 -17.44 8.25 1.87
C ASP A 194 -16.19 7.37 1.95
N GLU A 195 -16.36 6.15 2.47
CA GLU A 195 -15.28 5.20 2.66
C GLU A 195 -15.72 3.80 2.24
N ILE A 196 -14.85 3.09 1.53
CA ILE A 196 -15.05 1.69 1.15
C ILE A 196 -13.98 0.86 1.84
N GLN A 197 -14.39 -0.13 2.64
CA GLN A 197 -13.51 -1.04 3.33
C GLN A 197 -13.72 -2.48 2.83
N TYR A 198 -12.61 -3.20 2.65
CA TYR A 198 -12.61 -4.62 2.31
C TYR A 198 -12.13 -5.42 3.51
N TYR A 199 -13.04 -6.13 4.16
CA TYR A 199 -12.68 -7.09 5.20
C TYR A 199 -12.25 -8.41 4.54
N THR A 200 -11.16 -8.97 5.04
CA THR A 200 -10.54 -10.16 4.46
C THR A 200 -10.64 -11.35 5.41
N THR A 201 -11.12 -12.48 4.91
CA THR A 201 -11.01 -13.78 5.60
C THR A 201 -9.97 -14.62 4.87
N ILE A 202 -8.95 -15.08 5.59
CA ILE A 202 -7.82 -15.80 5.01
C ILE A 202 -7.91 -17.27 5.39
N SER A 203 -7.72 -18.15 4.41
CA SER A 203 -7.52 -19.59 4.64
C SER A 203 -6.34 -20.08 3.82
N LEU A 204 -5.59 -21.02 4.37
CA LEU A 204 -4.38 -21.56 3.76
C LEU A 204 -4.52 -23.07 3.54
N GLY A 205 -4.00 -23.55 2.43
CA GLY A 205 -3.79 -24.97 2.17
C GLY A 205 -2.40 -25.18 1.59
N ARG A 206 -1.79 -26.34 1.82
CA ARG A 206 -0.50 -26.67 1.21
C ARG A 206 -0.67 -26.69 -0.31
N TYR A 207 0.18 -25.96 -1.03
CA TYR A 207 0.18 -26.02 -2.49
C TYR A 207 1.16 -27.10 -2.92
N HIS A 208 0.64 -28.19 -3.46
CA HIS A 208 1.48 -29.28 -3.93
C HIS A 208 1.93 -29.00 -5.37
N VAL A 209 3.25 -28.98 -5.58
CA VAL A 209 3.87 -28.98 -6.90
C VAL A 209 4.00 -30.45 -7.33
N GLY A 210 2.89 -31.07 -7.69
CA GLY A 210 2.89 -32.46 -8.13
C GLY A 210 1.82 -32.68 -9.16
N PHE A 211 2.21 -32.44 -10.42
CA PHE A 211 1.84 -33.17 -11.64
C PHE A 211 2.65 -32.51 -12.77
N THR A 212 3.89 -32.95 -12.94
CA THR A 212 4.56 -32.93 -14.24
C THR A 212 3.93 -34.05 -15.06
N TYR A 213 3.19 -33.70 -16.11
CA TYR A 213 2.96 -34.60 -17.24
C TYR A 213 4.16 -34.52 -18.17
#